data_AF-A0A329W490-F1
#
_entry.id   AF-A0A329W490-F1
#
_cell.length_a   1.000
_cell.length_b   1.000
_cell.length_c   1.000
_cell.angle_alpha   90.00
_cell.angle_beta   90.00
_cell.angle_gamma   90.00
#
_symmetry.space_group_name_H-M   'P 1'
#
loop_
_entity.id
_entity.type
_entity.pdbx_description
1 polymer ?
#
loop_
_entity_poly.entity_id
_entity_poly.type
_entity_poly.pdbx_seq_one_letter_code
_entity_poly.pdbx_strand_id
1 'polypeptide(L)'
;MTDKEMSSVDSLKASFKSGVPPMPEAFSHLIDEAYKAYEIIDGDKRDGPTAGLERDDKGKLALNTHHSGGLNLDQRTLALSLKPEGGLSFDGGKRLKLDADRQVQFADFFSLSRWERMEIAQLLGLKRSTNTKMTRIVAPSPKENERFGTSVSLNAAGDCLVVGMEKVLYLYMCRKDEWWNTSTPIVFEAYGDKYRSASWSVGLDAEGDNLAVGYLRETDVYKMDACVYMRTNGVWDTKNPIVFPIQRSYSGYDVNVSLSAVGDCLVVGGDRSQLYVYTRTNGIWDRESPIKLYFSDYGNEVAMICLSASGNCLAVHGTNINYPSPAINMVCVYTRTNGTWDEGYIRFNPPEDSSPGFGKVFSLNAEGDRLAVGADDDSPIINGKVYLYTRTNGIWDTQNPIKFSAPASGVTYFGCTIKLNDAGDRLAVGAASRVYVYTHLNGKWNMETPIEILDPSGNLDNVNGFGKAVSLNKLGTSLAVGAVLTKVGSAPEAGAVYTFENVK
;
A
#
# COMPACT_ATOMS: atom_id res chain seq x y z
N MET A 1 -0.39 -37.23 17.60
CA MET A 1 -0.79 -36.15 16.68
C MET A 1 -0.95 -34.91 17.53
N THR A 2 -0.06 -33.95 17.35
CA THR A 2 0.25 -32.85 18.26
C THR A 2 -0.69 -31.66 18.13
N ASP A 3 -0.91 -31.02 19.28
CA ASP A 3 -1.72 -29.83 19.56
C ASP A 3 -1.50 -28.68 18.58
N LYS A 4 -2.46 -28.48 17.68
CA LYS A 4 -2.56 -27.26 16.88
C LYS A 4 -4.02 -26.84 16.83
N GLU A 5 -4.32 -25.82 17.62
CA GLU A 5 -5.40 -24.84 17.43
C GLU A 5 -6.66 -25.36 16.73
N MET A 6 -7.43 -26.19 17.42
CA MET A 6 -8.89 -26.19 17.22
C MET A 6 -9.45 -25.06 18.08
N SER A 7 -10.27 -24.17 17.50
CA SER A 7 -10.96 -23.12 18.26
C SER A 7 -11.61 -23.75 19.52
N SER A 8 -11.55 -23.05 20.65
CA SER A 8 -12.11 -23.53 21.94
C SER A 8 -13.57 -24.00 21.78
N VAL A 9 -14.32 -23.38 20.88
CA VAL A 9 -15.70 -23.72 20.51
C VAL A 9 -15.81 -25.06 19.78
N ASP A 10 -14.90 -25.37 18.87
CA ASP A 10 -14.92 -26.65 18.13
C ASP A 10 -14.49 -27.83 19.01
N SER A 11 -13.55 -27.60 19.93
CA SER A 11 -13.17 -28.57 20.97
C SER A 11 -14.32 -28.84 21.94
N LEU A 12 -15.06 -27.82 22.36
CA LEU A 12 -16.27 -27.95 23.17
C LEU A 12 -17.38 -28.70 22.42
N LYS A 13 -17.65 -28.36 21.16
CA LYS A 13 -18.62 -29.07 20.30
C LYS A 13 -18.26 -30.54 20.14
N ALA A 14 -16.98 -30.86 19.98
CA ALA A 14 -16.49 -32.23 19.89
C ALA A 14 -16.69 -32.98 21.23
N SER A 15 -16.39 -32.35 22.37
CA SER A 15 -16.59 -32.94 23.70
C SER A 15 -18.07 -33.27 23.96
N PHE A 16 -18.98 -32.33 23.72
CA PHE A 16 -20.42 -32.55 23.88
C PHE A 16 -20.97 -33.62 22.94
N LYS A 17 -20.47 -33.69 21.70
CA LYS A 17 -20.84 -34.77 20.76
C LYS A 17 -20.30 -36.14 21.17
N SER A 18 -19.14 -36.18 21.84
CA SER A 18 -18.51 -37.42 22.28
C SER A 18 -19.10 -37.98 23.58
N GLY A 19 -19.91 -37.19 24.31
CA GLY A 19 -20.44 -37.56 25.63
C GLY A 19 -19.41 -37.55 26.75
N VAL A 20 -18.16 -37.17 26.47
CA VAL A 20 -17.11 -37.01 27.47
C VAL A 20 -17.24 -35.61 28.08
N PRO A 21 -17.36 -35.49 29.42
CA PRO A 21 -17.47 -34.20 30.08
C PRO A 21 -16.17 -33.39 29.87
N PRO A 22 -16.27 -32.11 29.48
CA PRO A 22 -15.10 -31.24 29.34
C PRO A 22 -14.30 -31.13 30.64
N MET A 23 -12.99 -30.86 30.52
CA MET A 23 -12.14 -30.54 31.66
C MET A 23 -12.68 -29.30 32.42
N PRO A 24 -12.52 -29.19 33.75
CA PRO A 24 -13.06 -28.09 34.55
C PRO A 24 -12.69 -26.68 34.04
N GLU A 25 -11.51 -26.52 33.46
CA GLU A 25 -11.00 -25.27 32.88
C GLU A 25 -11.74 -24.87 31.59
N ALA A 26 -12.29 -25.84 30.86
CA ALA A 26 -13.16 -25.57 29.71
C ALA A 26 -14.59 -25.18 30.16
N PHE A 27 -15.03 -25.64 31.32
CA PHE A 27 -16.28 -25.20 31.93
C PHE A 27 -16.21 -23.77 32.44
N SER A 28 -15.10 -23.33 33.04
CA SER A 28 -14.96 -21.92 33.46
C SER A 28 -15.01 -20.97 32.27
N HIS A 29 -14.36 -21.32 31.15
CA HIS A 29 -14.46 -20.53 29.91
C HIS A 29 -15.87 -20.51 29.32
N LEU A 30 -16.59 -21.63 29.36
CA LEU A 30 -17.99 -21.69 28.91
C LEU A 30 -18.90 -20.84 29.81
N ILE A 31 -18.67 -20.86 31.12
CA ILE A 31 -19.39 -20.06 32.11
C ILE A 31 -19.09 -18.57 31.88
N ASP A 32 -17.83 -18.19 31.66
CA ASP A 32 -17.44 -16.80 31.41
C ASP A 32 -18.02 -16.26 30.09
N GLU A 33 -17.98 -17.04 29.02
CA GLU A 33 -18.58 -16.65 27.73
C GLU A 33 -20.11 -16.63 27.79
N ALA A 34 -20.73 -17.58 28.50
CA ALA A 34 -22.17 -17.56 28.75
C ALA A 34 -22.57 -16.36 29.62
N TYR A 35 -21.74 -15.98 30.59
CA TYR A 35 -21.98 -14.82 31.45
C TYR A 35 -21.82 -13.51 30.69
N LYS A 36 -20.82 -13.37 29.82
CA LYS A 36 -20.69 -12.22 28.90
C LYS A 36 -21.87 -12.12 27.95
N ALA A 37 -22.30 -13.23 27.36
CA ALA A 37 -23.50 -13.26 26.52
C ALA A 37 -24.76 -12.90 27.32
N TYR A 38 -24.83 -13.30 28.59
CA TYR A 38 -25.93 -12.93 29.50
C TYR A 38 -25.89 -11.44 29.87
N GLU A 39 -24.71 -10.85 30.10
CA GLU A 39 -24.58 -9.40 30.29
C GLU A 39 -24.96 -8.62 29.03
N ILE A 40 -24.60 -9.12 27.85
CA ILE A 40 -24.96 -8.48 26.58
C ILE A 40 -26.46 -8.58 26.30
N ILE A 41 -27.12 -9.67 26.70
CA ILE A 41 -28.55 -9.89 26.42
C ILE A 41 -29.44 -9.33 27.53
N ASP A 42 -29.07 -9.40 28.80
CA ASP A 42 -29.95 -9.05 29.92
C ASP A 42 -29.26 -8.14 30.97
N GLY A 43 -28.01 -7.71 30.73
CA GLY A 43 -27.16 -7.08 31.76
C GLY A 43 -26.60 -5.72 31.38
N ASP A 44 -27.46 -4.73 31.19
CA ASP A 44 -27.39 -3.44 31.88
C ASP A 44 -28.72 -2.72 31.62
N LYS A 45 -29.39 -2.20 32.67
CA LYS A 45 -30.70 -1.52 32.54
C LYS A 45 -30.55 -0.02 32.22
N ARG A 46 -29.38 0.37 31.72
CA ARG A 46 -29.00 1.74 31.38
C ARG A 46 -28.66 1.80 29.90
N ASP A 47 -28.91 2.95 29.26
CA ASP A 47 -28.60 3.15 27.85
C ASP A 47 -27.09 2.98 27.59
N GLY A 48 -26.73 1.94 26.85
CA GLY A 48 -25.35 1.55 26.56
C GLY A 48 -25.23 0.70 25.28
N PRO A 49 -24.00 0.39 24.82
CA PRO A 49 -23.75 -0.26 23.53
C PRO A 49 -24.37 -1.66 23.40
N THR A 50 -24.61 -2.32 24.54
CA THR A 50 -25.14 -3.68 24.64
C THR A 50 -26.64 -3.72 24.93
N ALA A 51 -27.29 -2.58 25.23
CA ALA A 51 -28.67 -2.53 25.74
C ALA A 51 -29.77 -2.81 24.69
N GLY A 52 -29.39 -3.19 23.46
CA GLY A 52 -30.33 -3.39 22.34
C GLY A 52 -30.88 -4.79 22.19
N LEU A 53 -30.39 -5.75 22.96
CA LEU A 53 -30.85 -7.14 22.92
C LEU A 53 -31.47 -7.49 24.26
N GLU A 54 -32.57 -8.25 24.26
CA GLU A 54 -33.24 -8.79 25.44
C GLU A 54 -33.84 -10.17 25.16
N ARG A 55 -34.34 -10.86 26.19
CA ARG A 55 -35.18 -12.05 25.99
C ARG A 55 -36.66 -11.70 26.07
N ASP A 56 -37.45 -12.22 25.13
CA ASP A 56 -38.91 -12.14 25.19
C ASP A 56 -39.49 -13.00 26.32
N ASP A 57 -40.80 -12.88 26.53
CA ASP A 57 -41.58 -13.63 27.53
C ASP A 57 -41.55 -15.16 27.34
N LYS A 58 -40.97 -15.64 26.23
CA LYS A 58 -40.79 -17.06 25.88
C LYS A 58 -39.32 -17.46 25.85
N GLY A 59 -38.42 -16.59 26.30
CA GLY A 59 -36.99 -16.85 26.41
C GLY A 59 -36.22 -16.82 25.08
N LYS A 60 -36.79 -16.24 24.01
CA LYS A 60 -36.09 -16.05 22.73
C LYS A 60 -35.42 -14.69 22.68
N LEU A 61 -34.34 -14.60 21.89
CA LEU A 61 -33.63 -13.34 21.66
C LEU A 61 -34.53 -12.35 20.89
N ALA A 62 -34.75 -11.20 21.48
CA ALA A 62 -35.53 -10.07 20.98
C ALA A 62 -34.69 -8.78 21.05
N LEU A 63 -35.17 -7.71 20.41
CA LEU A 63 -34.56 -6.39 20.54
C LEU A 63 -35.32 -5.58 21.57
N ASN A 64 -34.57 -4.98 22.51
CA ASN A 64 -35.15 -4.10 23.51
C ASN A 64 -35.45 -2.74 22.89
N THR A 65 -36.73 -2.40 22.80
CA THR A 65 -37.20 -1.16 22.15
C THR A 65 -37.29 0.04 23.10
N HIS A 66 -37.07 -0.16 24.40
CA HIS A 66 -37.11 0.90 25.43
C HIS A 66 -35.77 1.61 25.61
N HIS A 67 -34.68 1.02 25.10
CA HIS A 67 -33.33 1.54 25.22
C HIS A 67 -32.76 1.90 23.84
N SER A 68 -32.01 2.99 23.78
CA SER A 68 -31.39 3.48 22.53
C SER A 68 -30.13 2.70 22.12
N GLY A 69 -29.73 1.74 22.95
CA GLY A 69 -28.65 0.80 22.64
C GLY A 69 -29.07 -0.10 21.49
N GLY A 70 -28.27 -0.16 20.44
CA GLY A 70 -28.56 -1.00 19.27
C GLY A 70 -28.04 -0.42 17.97
N LEU A 71 -27.97 0.92 17.85
CA LEU A 71 -27.18 1.74 16.91
C LEU A 71 -27.75 3.18 16.97
N ASN A 72 -26.98 4.13 17.52
CA ASN A 72 -27.40 5.51 17.77
C ASN A 72 -26.80 6.48 16.72
N LEU A 73 -27.66 7.30 16.10
CA LEU A 73 -27.37 8.08 14.90
C LEU A 73 -27.01 9.55 15.15
N ASP A 74 -27.00 10.03 16.40
CA ASP A 74 -26.37 11.33 16.69
C ASP A 74 -24.83 11.28 16.49
N GLN A 75 -24.30 10.09 16.20
CA GLN A 75 -22.88 9.78 15.93
C GLN A 75 -22.59 9.15 14.53
N ARG A 76 -23.48 9.29 13.53
CA ARG A 76 -23.27 8.75 12.16
C ARG A 76 -23.17 7.20 12.06
N THR A 77 -24.10 6.46 12.64
CA THR A 77 -24.21 5.00 12.41
C THR A 77 -25.63 4.51 12.12
N LEU A 78 -25.77 3.64 11.11
CA LEU A 78 -26.98 2.96 10.64
C LEU A 78 -27.84 2.38 11.78
N ALA A 79 -28.99 2.99 12.10
CA ALA A 79 -29.97 2.39 12.99
C ALA A 79 -30.91 1.48 12.18
N LEU A 80 -30.85 0.17 12.44
CA LEU A 80 -31.93 -0.76 12.08
C LEU A 80 -33.12 -0.48 13.00
N SER A 81 -33.92 0.54 12.67
CA SER A 81 -35.24 0.70 13.27
C SER A 81 -36.13 -0.42 12.75
N LEU A 82 -36.23 -1.47 13.55
CA LEU A 82 -37.17 -2.56 13.36
C LEU A 82 -38.45 -2.13 14.09
N LYS A 83 -39.52 -1.79 13.34
CA LYS A 83 -40.85 -1.81 13.93
C LYS A 83 -41.09 -3.21 14.53
N PRO A 84 -41.96 -3.35 15.55
CA PRO A 84 -42.14 -4.58 16.33
C PRO A 84 -42.34 -5.87 15.50
N GLU A 85 -42.74 -5.73 14.25
CA GLU A 85 -43.13 -6.83 13.36
C GLU A 85 -42.11 -7.12 12.23
N GLY A 86 -41.05 -6.32 12.06
CA GLY A 86 -40.45 -6.16 10.74
C GLY A 86 -38.93 -6.17 10.67
N GLY A 87 -38.29 -7.32 10.83
CA GLY A 87 -37.05 -7.59 10.10
C GLY A 87 -36.38 -8.90 10.48
N LEU A 88 -36.03 -9.65 9.43
CA LEU A 88 -35.43 -10.97 9.45
C LEU A 88 -36.42 -12.07 9.88
N SER A 89 -37.09 -12.66 8.89
CA SER A 89 -37.88 -13.89 9.08
C SER A 89 -37.07 -15.10 8.60
N PHE A 90 -37.30 -16.28 9.18
CA PHE A 90 -36.73 -17.50 8.61
C PHE A 90 -37.67 -18.02 7.53
N ASP A 91 -37.17 -18.30 6.32
CA ASP A 91 -37.93 -19.12 5.40
C ASP A 91 -38.09 -20.53 6.02
N GLY A 92 -39.12 -21.26 5.60
CA GLY A 92 -39.42 -22.61 6.11
C GLY A 92 -38.30 -23.66 5.91
N GLY A 93 -37.11 -23.25 5.49
CA GLY A 93 -35.88 -24.04 5.38
C GLY A 93 -34.72 -23.58 6.27
N LYS A 94 -34.94 -22.74 7.31
CA LYS A 94 -33.93 -22.24 8.25
C LYS A 94 -32.92 -21.24 7.65
N ARG A 95 -33.29 -20.51 6.58
CA ARG A 95 -32.48 -19.39 6.06
C ARG A 95 -33.10 -18.06 6.48
N LEU A 96 -32.26 -17.12 6.87
CA LEU A 96 -32.65 -15.75 7.22
C LEU A 96 -33.06 -15.00 5.95
N LYS A 97 -34.28 -14.46 5.91
CA LYS A 97 -34.86 -13.67 4.82
C LYS A 97 -35.13 -12.24 5.30
N LEU A 98 -34.65 -11.25 4.55
CA LEU A 98 -35.01 -9.86 4.74
C LEU A 98 -36.44 -9.64 4.20
N ASP A 99 -37.32 -9.06 5.01
CA ASP A 99 -38.70 -8.80 4.59
C ASP A 99 -38.75 -7.72 3.51
N ALA A 100 -39.55 -7.94 2.47
CA ALA A 100 -39.40 -7.32 1.15
C ALA A 100 -39.79 -5.82 1.11
N ASP A 101 -40.39 -5.27 2.17
CA ASP A 101 -40.94 -3.91 2.18
C ASP A 101 -39.95 -2.83 2.68
N ARG A 102 -38.66 -3.18 2.85
CA ARG A 102 -37.61 -2.23 3.22
C ARG A 102 -36.91 -1.67 1.99
N GLN A 103 -37.47 -0.62 1.40
CA GLN A 103 -36.83 0.12 0.31
C GLN A 103 -35.85 1.15 0.88
N VAL A 104 -34.56 1.01 0.54
CA VAL A 104 -33.59 2.11 0.65
C VAL A 104 -33.90 3.08 -0.50
N GLN A 105 -34.17 4.35 -0.20
CA GLN A 105 -34.37 5.34 -1.25
C GLN A 105 -33.10 5.40 -2.11
N PHE A 106 -33.28 5.47 -3.43
CA PHE A 106 -32.15 5.51 -4.36
C PHE A 106 -31.20 6.67 -4.02
N ALA A 107 -31.73 7.83 -3.64
CA ALA A 107 -30.93 8.97 -3.22
C ALA A 107 -30.04 8.66 -1.99
N ASP A 108 -30.56 7.92 -1.01
CA ASP A 108 -29.84 7.59 0.23
C ASP A 108 -28.78 6.51 0.01
N PHE A 109 -29.02 5.55 -0.90
CA PHE A 109 -27.98 4.60 -1.27
C PHE A 109 -26.84 5.28 -2.04
N PHE A 110 -27.16 6.22 -2.93
CA PHE A 110 -26.16 6.93 -3.74
C PHE A 110 -25.48 8.10 -3.01
N SER A 111 -25.95 8.50 -1.84
CA SER A 111 -25.25 9.46 -0.97
C SER A 111 -24.10 8.82 -0.17
N LEU A 112 -24.10 7.48 -0.04
CA LEU A 112 -22.99 6.73 0.54
C LEU A 112 -21.74 6.80 -0.35
N SER A 113 -20.57 6.78 0.28
CA SER A 113 -19.29 6.63 -0.41
C SER A 113 -19.27 5.36 -1.28
N ARG A 114 -18.38 5.34 -2.27
CA ARG A 114 -18.21 4.15 -3.12
C ARG A 114 -17.82 2.94 -2.27
N TRP A 115 -16.98 3.15 -1.26
CA TRP A 115 -16.57 2.15 -0.28
C TRP A 115 -17.75 1.59 0.52
N GLU A 116 -18.57 2.42 1.15
CA GLU A 116 -19.72 1.96 1.94
C GLU A 116 -20.71 1.16 1.09
N ARG A 117 -20.95 1.60 -0.16
CA ARG A 117 -21.78 0.83 -1.10
C ARG A 117 -21.17 -0.52 -1.45
N MET A 118 -19.84 -0.59 -1.56
CA MET A 118 -19.12 -1.84 -1.81
C MET A 118 -19.16 -2.78 -0.59
N GLU A 119 -18.98 -2.27 0.63
CA GLU A 119 -19.12 -3.05 1.86
C GLU A 119 -20.53 -3.60 2.01
N ILE A 120 -21.57 -2.79 1.76
CA ILE A 120 -22.96 -3.26 1.77
C ILE A 120 -23.16 -4.38 0.74
N ALA A 121 -22.67 -4.21 -0.49
CA ALA A 121 -22.78 -5.25 -1.52
C ALA A 121 -22.07 -6.55 -1.12
N GLN A 122 -20.89 -6.46 -0.50
CA GLN A 122 -20.14 -7.62 0.01
C GLN A 122 -20.89 -8.31 1.15
N LEU A 123 -21.38 -7.54 2.12
CA LEU A 123 -22.12 -8.06 3.28
C LEU A 123 -23.43 -8.74 2.88
N LEU A 124 -24.10 -8.23 1.84
CA LEU A 124 -25.29 -8.82 1.25
C LEU A 124 -24.99 -10.01 0.31
N GLY A 125 -23.72 -10.37 0.11
CA GLY A 125 -23.33 -11.44 -0.81
C GLY A 125 -23.68 -11.16 -2.28
N LEU A 126 -23.93 -9.88 -2.63
CA LEU A 126 -24.16 -9.43 -3.99
C LEU A 126 -22.84 -9.51 -4.74
N LYS A 127 -22.53 -10.70 -5.27
CA LYS A 127 -21.34 -10.93 -6.09
C LYS A 127 -21.36 -9.96 -7.27
N ARG A 128 -20.58 -8.88 -7.20
CA ARG A 128 -20.01 -8.34 -8.42
C ARG A 128 -19.13 -9.43 -9.02
N SER A 129 -19.22 -9.60 -10.33
CA SER A 129 -18.40 -10.50 -11.16
C SER A 129 -16.88 -10.21 -11.09
N THR A 130 -16.39 -9.43 -10.14
CA THR A 130 -14.97 -9.11 -9.95
C THR A 130 -14.49 -9.85 -8.72
N ASN A 131 -13.69 -10.91 -8.90
CA ASN A 131 -12.97 -11.65 -7.85
C ASN A 131 -11.92 -10.78 -7.09
N THR A 132 -12.03 -9.46 -7.18
CA THR A 132 -11.09 -8.50 -6.62
C THR A 132 -11.43 -8.25 -5.15
N LYS A 133 -10.63 -8.82 -4.25
CA LYS A 133 -10.73 -8.56 -2.81
C LYS A 133 -10.08 -7.21 -2.54
N MET A 134 -10.77 -6.32 -1.85
CA MET A 134 -10.27 -4.99 -1.55
C MET A 134 -10.25 -4.78 -0.04
N THR A 135 -9.13 -4.28 0.51
CA THR A 135 -9.00 -3.98 1.94
C THR A 135 -8.59 -2.54 2.15
N ARG A 136 -9.22 -1.86 3.11
CA ARG A 136 -8.83 -0.53 3.56
C ARG A 136 -7.99 -0.64 4.83
N ILE A 137 -6.81 -0.05 4.82
CA ILE A 137 -5.87 -0.02 5.93
C ILE A 137 -5.70 1.45 6.37
N VAL A 138 -5.76 1.68 7.68
CA VAL A 138 -5.56 2.99 8.31
C VAL A 138 -4.58 2.84 9.48
N ALA A 139 -4.00 3.96 9.93
CA ALA A 139 -3.17 3.96 11.13
C ALA A 139 -3.96 3.45 12.36
N PRO A 140 -3.33 2.79 13.35
CA PRO A 140 -4.01 2.34 14.57
C PRO A 140 -4.63 3.46 15.41
N SER A 141 -4.13 4.69 15.30
CA SER A 141 -4.65 5.86 16.01
C SER A 141 -4.63 7.08 15.09
N PRO A 142 -5.58 7.17 14.14
CA PRO A 142 -5.62 8.23 13.14
C PRO A 142 -5.83 9.61 13.76
N LYS A 143 -4.96 10.56 13.42
CA LYS A 143 -5.04 11.99 13.75
C LYS A 143 -5.17 12.80 12.48
N GLU A 144 -5.36 14.10 12.67
CA GLU A 144 -5.46 15.05 11.57
C GLU A 144 -4.09 15.27 10.90
N ASN A 145 -4.08 15.37 9.57
CA ASN A 145 -2.92 15.73 8.74
C ASN A 145 -1.71 14.79 8.74
N GLU A 146 -1.80 13.60 9.32
CA GLU A 146 -0.68 12.65 9.36
C GLU A 146 -0.38 11.94 8.01
N ARG A 147 -1.32 11.97 7.06
CA ARG A 147 -1.10 11.53 5.67
C ARG A 147 -0.57 10.09 5.56
N PHE A 148 -1.18 9.17 6.30
CA PHE A 148 -0.92 7.73 6.21
C PHE A 148 -1.09 7.24 4.76
N GLY A 149 -0.10 6.48 4.27
CA GLY A 149 -0.08 6.01 2.87
C GLY A 149 0.73 6.88 1.92
N THR A 150 1.57 7.80 2.43
CA THR A 150 2.44 8.64 1.60
C THR A 150 3.48 7.82 0.83
N SER A 151 3.89 6.68 1.38
CA SER A 151 4.67 5.67 0.68
C SER A 151 4.12 4.28 0.96
N VAL A 152 4.21 3.40 -0.03
CA VAL A 152 3.80 2.00 0.08
C VAL A 152 4.81 1.10 -0.62
N SER A 153 5.12 -0.05 -0.03
CA SER A 153 5.96 -1.09 -0.64
C SER A 153 5.41 -2.47 -0.29
N LEU A 154 5.08 -3.24 -1.32
CA LEU A 154 4.75 -4.67 -1.23
C LEU A 154 6.01 -5.50 -1.48
N ASN A 155 6.09 -6.66 -0.82
CA ASN A 155 7.05 -7.71 -1.20
C ASN A 155 6.60 -8.43 -2.49
N ALA A 156 7.43 -9.34 -2.99
CA ALA A 156 7.16 -10.04 -4.25
C ALA A 156 5.89 -10.90 -4.18
N ALA A 157 5.60 -11.51 -3.02
CA ALA A 157 4.39 -12.31 -2.84
C ALA A 157 3.10 -11.46 -2.78
N GLY A 158 3.20 -10.22 -2.27
CA GLY A 158 2.06 -9.34 -2.01
C GLY A 158 1.43 -9.53 -0.63
N ASP A 159 2.13 -10.19 0.30
CA ASP A 159 1.63 -10.53 1.62
C ASP A 159 2.33 -9.77 2.78
N CYS A 160 3.35 -8.98 2.46
CA CYS A 160 3.98 -8.02 3.35
C CYS A 160 3.86 -6.62 2.74
N LEU A 161 3.29 -5.68 3.50
CA LEU A 161 3.09 -4.29 3.08
C LEU A 161 3.68 -3.35 4.12
N VAL A 162 4.58 -2.48 3.67
CA VAL A 162 5.05 -1.33 4.46
C VAL A 162 4.32 -0.09 4.01
N VAL A 163 3.83 0.69 4.98
CA VAL A 163 3.14 1.96 4.79
C VAL A 163 3.85 3.06 5.56
N GLY A 164 4.15 4.16 4.89
CA GLY A 164 4.74 5.34 5.51
C GLY A 164 3.76 6.43 5.89
N MET A 165 4.07 7.09 7.01
CA MET A 165 3.33 8.21 7.61
C MET A 165 4.31 9.08 8.41
N GLU A 166 4.51 10.34 8.02
CA GLU A 166 5.45 11.27 8.68
C GLU A 166 6.79 10.63 9.12
N LYS A 167 6.96 10.37 10.43
CA LYS A 167 8.16 9.80 11.06
C LYS A 167 8.08 8.29 11.32
N VAL A 168 6.96 7.64 11.00
CA VAL A 168 6.66 6.25 11.37
C VAL A 168 6.40 5.39 10.13
N LEU A 169 6.82 4.12 10.17
CA LEU A 169 6.30 3.11 9.24
C LEU A 169 5.50 2.07 10.00
N TYR A 170 4.47 1.59 9.33
CA TYR A 170 3.69 0.45 9.75
C TYR A 170 3.89 -0.67 8.75
N LEU A 171 4.25 -1.84 9.25
CA LEU A 171 4.33 -3.05 8.46
C LEU A 171 3.16 -3.95 8.82
N TYR A 172 2.43 -4.33 7.79
CA TYR A 172 1.28 -5.21 7.85
C TYR A 172 1.63 -6.52 7.17
N MET A 173 1.15 -7.62 7.75
CA MET A 173 1.27 -8.95 7.18
C MET A 173 -0.13 -9.49 6.86
N CYS A 174 -0.23 -10.15 5.72
CA CYS A 174 -1.39 -10.91 5.31
C CYS A 174 -0.99 -12.38 5.26
N ARG A 175 -1.86 -13.29 5.71
CA ARG A 175 -1.69 -14.72 5.37
C ARG A 175 -2.41 -14.98 4.06
N LYS A 176 -1.89 -15.90 3.26
CA LYS A 176 -2.47 -16.28 1.97
C LYS A 176 -3.96 -16.62 2.14
N ASP A 177 -4.81 -15.99 1.33
CA ASP A 177 -6.27 -16.09 1.34
C ASP A 177 -7.00 -15.53 2.58
N GLU A 178 -6.27 -14.99 3.56
CA GLU A 178 -6.83 -14.28 4.72
C GLU A 178 -6.95 -12.77 4.47
N TRP A 179 -7.58 -12.06 5.40
CA TRP A 179 -7.62 -10.60 5.40
C TRP A 179 -6.33 -10.04 6.01
N TRP A 180 -5.95 -8.83 5.62
CA TRP A 180 -4.82 -8.13 6.24
C TRP A 180 -5.05 -7.99 7.74
N ASN A 181 -4.06 -8.36 8.57
CA ASN A 181 -4.11 -8.08 10.00
C ASN A 181 -3.80 -6.60 10.22
N THR A 182 -4.85 -5.78 10.31
CA THR A 182 -4.74 -4.33 10.49
C THR A 182 -4.71 -3.90 11.96
N SER A 183 -4.99 -4.81 12.89
CA SER A 183 -5.12 -4.48 14.32
C SER A 183 -3.79 -4.41 15.06
N THR A 184 -2.75 -5.08 14.57
CA THR A 184 -1.45 -5.20 15.25
C THR A 184 -0.27 -5.04 14.29
N PRO A 185 -0.12 -3.86 13.64
CA PRO A 185 1.02 -3.63 12.76
C PRO A 185 2.34 -3.60 13.54
N ILE A 186 3.42 -3.96 12.85
CA ILE A 186 4.77 -3.76 13.36
C ILE A 186 5.16 -2.30 13.09
N VAL A 187 5.61 -1.61 14.12
CA VAL A 187 5.89 -0.17 14.08
C VAL A 187 7.39 0.08 14.03
N PHE A 188 7.83 0.88 13.07
CA PHE A 188 9.21 1.35 12.94
C PHE A 188 9.24 2.86 13.20
N GLU A 189 9.64 3.23 14.41
CA GLU A 189 9.87 4.61 14.80
C GLU A 189 11.18 5.14 14.19
N ALA A 190 11.35 6.46 14.18
CA ALA A 190 12.62 7.05 13.77
C ALA A 190 13.74 6.70 14.78
N TYR A 191 14.94 6.46 14.27
CA TYR A 191 16.09 6.06 15.08
C TYR A 191 16.85 7.30 15.59
N GLY A 192 16.74 7.63 16.88
CA GLY A 192 17.48 8.74 17.50
C GLY A 192 16.95 10.13 17.13
N ASP A 193 17.85 11.06 16.78
CA ASP A 193 17.60 12.44 16.34
C ASP A 193 17.30 12.55 14.82
N LYS A 194 16.91 11.43 14.21
CA LYS A 194 16.71 11.31 12.77
C LYS A 194 15.24 11.52 12.42
N TYR A 195 14.99 12.01 11.22
CA TYR A 195 13.66 12.06 10.64
C TYR A 195 13.68 11.52 9.21
N ARG A 196 12.52 11.06 8.75
CA ARG A 196 12.39 10.46 7.42
C ARG A 196 12.23 11.58 6.38
N SER A 197 12.79 11.34 5.21
CA SER A 197 12.50 12.14 4.02
C SER A 197 11.02 11.96 3.62
N ALA A 198 10.40 13.03 3.10
CA ALA A 198 9.02 13.03 2.63
C ALA A 198 8.81 12.26 1.31
N SER A 199 9.90 11.92 0.60
CA SER A 199 9.87 11.24 -0.70
C SER A 199 10.33 9.78 -0.61
N TRP A 200 9.44 8.87 -1.02
CA TRP A 200 9.61 7.47 -1.50
C TRP A 200 10.70 6.52 -0.96
N SER A 201 11.30 6.76 0.20
CA SER A 201 12.49 6.03 0.63
C SER A 201 12.25 4.73 1.42
N VAL A 202 11.23 3.96 1.05
CA VAL A 202 11.05 2.60 1.61
C VAL A 202 11.17 1.55 0.52
N GLY A 203 11.93 0.51 0.79
CA GLY A 203 12.05 -0.65 -0.09
C GLY A 203 12.07 -1.94 0.72
N LEU A 204 11.14 -2.83 0.42
CA LEU A 204 11.22 -4.23 0.83
C LEU A 204 12.02 -5.04 -0.21
N ASP A 205 12.71 -6.08 0.26
CA ASP A 205 13.17 -7.15 -0.61
C ASP A 205 12.00 -8.08 -1.03
N ALA A 206 12.29 -9.08 -1.87
CA ALA A 206 11.24 -9.93 -2.44
C ALA A 206 10.55 -10.81 -1.38
N GLU A 207 11.29 -11.30 -0.38
CA GLU A 207 10.73 -12.11 0.70
C GLU A 207 9.97 -11.25 1.73
N GLY A 208 10.32 -9.96 1.85
CA GLY A 208 9.78 -9.09 2.88
C GLY A 208 10.49 -9.30 4.23
N ASP A 209 11.78 -9.60 4.20
CA ASP A 209 12.64 -9.84 5.37
C ASP A 209 13.68 -8.72 5.56
N ASN A 210 13.94 -7.91 4.53
CA ASN A 210 14.79 -6.72 4.64
C ASN A 210 14.00 -5.48 4.25
N LEU A 211 14.06 -4.44 5.10
CA LEU A 211 13.43 -3.15 4.86
C LEU A 211 14.48 -2.05 4.86
N ALA A 212 14.75 -1.45 3.70
CA ALA A 212 15.58 -0.26 3.58
C ALA A 212 14.78 1.01 3.81
N VAL A 213 15.39 1.94 4.55
CA VAL A 213 14.83 3.25 4.87
C VAL A 213 15.90 4.33 4.81
N GLY A 214 15.58 5.46 4.17
CA GLY A 214 16.40 6.69 4.20
C GLY A 214 16.06 7.61 5.37
N TYR A 215 17.08 8.15 6.03
CA TYR A 215 16.96 9.07 7.16
C TYR A 215 17.83 10.32 7.00
N LEU A 216 17.23 11.48 7.28
CA LEU A 216 17.93 12.75 7.48
C LEU A 216 18.21 12.95 8.97
N ARG A 217 19.27 13.70 9.30
CA ARG A 217 19.58 14.07 10.68
C ARG A 217 19.07 15.48 10.97
N GLU A 218 18.32 15.67 12.06
CA GLU A 218 17.80 16.99 12.45
C GLU A 218 18.93 17.96 12.78
N THR A 219 20.01 17.49 13.40
CA THR A 219 21.08 18.35 13.91
C THR A 219 22.25 18.55 12.95
N ASP A 220 22.33 17.79 11.85
CA ASP A 220 23.43 17.86 10.88
C ASP A 220 22.93 17.62 9.45
N VAL A 221 22.65 18.73 8.76
CA VAL A 221 22.15 18.72 7.39
C VAL A 221 23.17 18.23 6.37
N TYR A 222 24.42 17.90 6.72
CA TYR A 222 25.39 17.28 5.82
C TYR A 222 25.58 15.79 6.08
N LYS A 223 24.79 15.22 6.99
CA LYS A 223 24.76 13.78 7.23
C LYS A 223 23.40 13.21 6.89
N MET A 224 23.43 12.07 6.23
CA MET A 224 22.28 11.21 6.05
C MET A 224 22.65 9.80 6.48
N ASP A 225 21.64 8.98 6.74
CA ASP A 225 21.82 7.56 6.97
C ASP A 225 20.83 6.78 6.09
N ALA A 226 21.30 5.71 5.47
CA ALA A 226 20.40 4.62 5.11
C ALA A 226 20.42 3.58 6.22
N CYS A 227 19.27 2.97 6.49
CA CYS A 227 19.12 1.92 7.48
C CYS A 227 18.49 0.71 6.81
N VAL A 228 18.98 -0.48 7.14
CA VAL A 228 18.32 -1.75 6.78
C VAL A 228 17.86 -2.42 8.07
N TYR A 229 16.55 -2.53 8.23
CA TYR A 229 15.93 -3.36 9.25
C TYR A 229 15.83 -4.79 8.72
N MET A 230 16.02 -5.76 9.60
CA MET A 230 16.00 -7.17 9.23
C MET A 230 15.00 -7.94 10.06
N ARG A 231 14.36 -8.90 9.42
CA ARG A 231 13.59 -9.96 10.03
C ARG A 231 14.47 -11.20 10.15
N THR A 232 14.46 -11.83 11.32
CA THR A 232 15.18 -13.09 11.54
C THR A 232 14.28 -14.03 12.32
N ASN A 233 14.11 -15.26 11.83
CA ASN A 233 13.22 -16.26 12.43
C ASN A 233 11.79 -15.74 12.68
N GLY A 234 11.28 -14.93 11.74
CA GLY A 234 9.93 -14.39 11.81
C GLY A 234 9.78 -13.11 12.65
N VAL A 235 10.82 -12.66 13.35
CA VAL A 235 10.79 -11.48 14.24
C VAL A 235 11.57 -10.33 13.60
N TRP A 236 10.96 -9.14 13.56
CA TRP A 236 11.62 -7.92 13.11
C TRP A 236 12.42 -7.28 14.25
N ASP A 237 13.69 -6.97 14.00
CA ASP A 237 14.45 -6.08 14.88
C ASP A 237 14.20 -4.62 14.48
N THR A 238 13.23 -3.98 15.13
CA THR A 238 12.84 -2.59 14.86
C THR A 238 13.75 -1.57 15.55
N LYS A 239 14.66 -2.00 16.42
CA LYS A 239 15.46 -1.10 17.28
C LYS A 239 16.93 -1.05 16.89
N ASN A 240 17.47 -2.11 16.29
CA ASN A 240 18.87 -2.21 15.91
C ASN A 240 19.03 -2.37 14.39
N PRO A 241 18.73 -1.34 13.58
CA PRO A 241 18.99 -1.41 12.15
C PRO A 241 20.49 -1.46 11.86
N ILE A 242 20.84 -2.02 10.70
CA ILE A 242 22.17 -1.81 10.12
C ILE A 242 22.20 -0.40 9.54
N VAL A 243 23.10 0.44 10.07
CA VAL A 243 23.22 1.84 9.66
C VAL A 243 24.38 2.02 8.67
N PHE A 244 24.09 2.74 7.59
CA PHE A 244 25.01 3.14 6.53
C PHE A 244 25.14 4.68 6.56
N PRO A 245 26.11 5.23 7.32
CA PRO A 245 26.28 6.66 7.43
C PRO A 245 26.91 7.23 6.16
N ILE A 246 26.35 8.32 5.65
CA ILE A 246 26.83 8.98 4.43
C ILE A 246 27.04 10.46 4.72
N GLN A 247 28.25 10.93 4.43
CA GLN A 247 28.58 12.34 4.40
C GLN A 247 28.26 12.87 3.00
N ARG A 248 27.32 13.82 2.92
CA ARG A 248 26.98 14.48 1.65
C ARG A 248 27.72 15.77 1.47
N SER A 249 27.92 16.14 0.21
CA SER A 249 28.64 17.35 -0.19
C SER A 249 27.73 18.58 -0.13
N TYR A 250 26.41 18.39 -0.12
CA TYR A 250 25.42 19.47 -0.15
C TYR A 250 24.17 19.13 0.65
N SER A 251 23.59 20.11 1.37
CA SER A 251 22.37 19.96 2.16
C SER A 251 21.11 20.29 1.36
N GLY A 252 19.99 19.64 1.67
CA GLY A 252 18.67 19.99 1.09
C GLY A 252 18.06 18.93 0.18
N TYR A 253 18.67 17.75 0.08
CA TYR A 253 18.13 16.61 -0.66
C TYR A 253 17.54 15.55 0.25
N ASP A 254 16.49 14.92 -0.24
CA ASP A 254 15.93 13.74 0.37
C ASP A 254 16.82 12.51 0.15
N VAL A 255 16.77 11.56 1.08
CA VAL A 255 17.50 10.30 1.01
C VAL A 255 16.63 9.29 0.30
N ASN A 256 17.11 8.72 -0.80
CA ASN A 256 16.42 7.66 -1.51
C ASN A 256 17.18 6.35 -1.35
N VAL A 257 16.45 5.25 -1.19
CA VAL A 257 17.03 3.91 -1.04
C VAL A 257 16.33 2.92 -1.96
N SER A 258 17.06 1.93 -2.45
CA SER A 258 16.50 0.84 -3.25
C SER A 258 17.26 -0.46 -2.97
N LEU A 259 16.53 -1.56 -2.78
CA LEU A 259 17.07 -2.89 -2.51
C LEU A 259 16.87 -3.83 -3.70
N SER A 260 17.81 -4.76 -3.88
CA SER A 260 17.59 -5.93 -4.75
C SER A 260 16.56 -6.88 -4.12
N ALA A 261 15.97 -7.75 -4.94
CA ALA A 261 15.02 -8.76 -4.46
C ALA A 261 15.62 -9.71 -3.43
N VAL A 262 16.92 -9.99 -3.52
CA VAL A 262 17.65 -10.87 -2.59
C VAL A 262 18.01 -10.13 -1.29
N GLY A 263 17.89 -8.80 -1.25
CA GLY A 263 18.28 -7.99 -0.10
C GLY A 263 19.80 -7.93 0.11
N ASP A 264 20.59 -8.12 -0.95
CA ASP A 264 22.06 -8.16 -0.93
C ASP A 264 22.73 -6.96 -1.61
N CYS A 265 21.96 -6.10 -2.28
CA CYS A 265 22.43 -4.90 -2.92
C CYS A 265 21.54 -3.73 -2.47
N LEU A 266 22.16 -2.72 -1.87
CA LEU A 266 21.50 -1.49 -1.43
C LEU A 266 22.10 -0.33 -2.20
N VAL A 267 21.26 0.42 -2.91
CA VAL A 267 21.64 1.71 -3.50
C VAL A 267 21.08 2.83 -2.64
N VAL A 268 21.91 3.82 -2.36
CA VAL A 268 21.54 5.02 -1.61
C VAL A 268 21.87 6.27 -2.45
N GLY A 269 20.85 7.10 -2.64
CA GLY A 269 20.94 8.42 -3.25
C GLY A 269 20.63 9.52 -2.24
N GLY A 270 21.07 10.74 -2.54
CA GLY A 270 20.88 11.91 -1.68
C GLY A 270 22.08 12.87 -1.61
N ASP A 271 23.18 12.55 -2.30
CA ASP A 271 24.27 13.49 -2.58
C ASP A 271 24.14 14.07 -3.99
N ARG A 272 24.78 15.21 -4.26
CA ARG A 272 24.63 15.97 -5.50
C ARG A 272 25.10 15.23 -6.76
N SER A 273 26.15 14.42 -6.64
CA SER A 273 26.83 13.80 -7.79
C SER A 273 27.29 12.37 -7.52
N GLN A 274 26.85 11.77 -6.41
CA GLN A 274 27.32 10.46 -5.98
C GLN A 274 26.14 9.60 -5.52
N LEU A 275 26.18 8.35 -5.96
CA LEU A 275 25.35 7.27 -5.43
C LEU A 275 26.25 6.25 -4.78
N TYR A 276 25.77 5.66 -3.69
CA TYR A 276 26.50 4.67 -2.92
C TYR A 276 25.83 3.31 -3.13
N VAL A 277 26.61 2.33 -3.59
CA VAL A 277 26.14 0.95 -3.73
C VAL A 277 26.87 0.09 -2.70
N TYR A 278 26.11 -0.44 -1.77
CA TYR A 278 26.56 -1.38 -0.75
C TYR A 278 26.20 -2.79 -1.19
N THR A 279 27.09 -3.74 -0.91
CA THR A 279 26.85 -5.16 -1.22
C THR A 279 26.97 -5.99 0.04
N ARG A 280 26.14 -7.03 0.10
CA ARG A 280 26.11 -8.01 1.18
C ARG A 280 26.65 -9.33 0.64
N THR A 281 27.63 -9.91 1.31
CA THR A 281 28.16 -11.23 0.95
C THR A 281 28.20 -12.10 2.20
N ASN A 282 27.68 -13.33 2.10
CA ASN A 282 27.58 -14.27 3.22
C ASN A 282 26.93 -13.65 4.48
N GLY A 283 25.89 -12.84 4.28
CA GLY A 283 25.16 -12.18 5.36
C GLY A 283 25.79 -10.90 5.91
N ILE A 284 26.98 -10.50 5.46
CA ILE A 284 27.72 -9.33 5.94
C ILE A 284 27.70 -8.22 4.90
N TRP A 285 27.31 -7.00 5.31
CA TRP A 285 27.38 -5.81 4.46
C TRP A 285 28.78 -5.21 4.47
N ASP A 286 29.34 -4.96 3.29
CA ASP A 286 30.54 -4.12 3.17
C ASP A 286 30.16 -2.65 3.29
N ARG A 287 30.33 -2.10 4.50
CA ARG A 287 29.99 -0.71 4.83
C ARG A 287 31.17 0.26 4.67
N GLU A 288 32.38 -0.26 4.62
CA GLU A 288 33.60 0.54 4.62
C GLU A 288 34.06 0.87 3.19
N SER A 289 33.73 0.01 2.22
CA SER A 289 34.13 0.18 0.81
C SER A 289 32.94 0.17 -0.14
N PRO A 290 31.98 1.12 -0.02
CA PRO A 290 30.89 1.22 -0.99
C PRO A 290 31.42 1.51 -2.39
N ILE A 291 30.79 0.91 -3.40
CA ILE A 291 31.00 1.31 -4.79
C ILE A 291 30.34 2.69 -4.96
N LYS A 292 31.10 3.65 -5.47
CA LYS A 292 30.62 5.01 -5.72
C LYS A 292 30.37 5.17 -7.22
N LEU A 293 29.13 5.47 -7.58
CA LEU A 293 28.78 5.85 -8.94
C LEU A 293 28.73 7.36 -9.02
N TYR A 294 29.43 7.92 -10.01
CA TYR A 294 29.55 9.37 -10.18
C TYR A 294 28.65 9.88 -11.30
N PHE A 295 27.97 10.98 -11.01
CA PHE A 295 27.06 11.70 -11.88
C PHE A 295 27.68 13.08 -12.19
N SER A 296 28.57 13.15 -13.19
CA SER A 296 29.46 14.32 -13.41
C SER A 296 28.81 15.54 -14.09
N ASP A 297 27.70 15.37 -14.81
CA ASP A 297 27.22 16.39 -15.75
C ASP A 297 25.97 17.16 -15.27
N TYR A 298 25.55 17.03 -14.00
CA TYR A 298 24.18 17.34 -13.59
C TYR A 298 24.07 18.11 -12.28
N GLY A 299 23.03 18.94 -12.18
CA GLY A 299 22.82 19.86 -11.06
C GLY A 299 21.49 19.69 -10.35
N ASN A 300 21.59 19.79 -9.03
CA ASN A 300 20.65 20.36 -8.07
C ASN A 300 19.27 19.72 -7.78
N GLU A 301 18.89 18.56 -8.32
CA GLU A 301 17.63 17.90 -7.90
C GLU A 301 17.83 16.48 -7.34
N VAL A 302 16.82 16.05 -6.56
CA VAL A 302 16.76 14.81 -5.79
C VAL A 302 17.11 13.61 -6.67
N ALA A 303 18.12 12.84 -6.28
CA ALA A 303 18.43 11.57 -6.93
C ALA A 303 17.37 10.54 -6.53
N MET A 304 16.20 10.60 -7.18
CA MET A 304 15.30 9.45 -7.24
C MET A 304 16.09 8.30 -7.88
N ILE A 305 15.95 7.11 -7.30
CA ILE A 305 16.66 5.92 -7.76
C ILE A 305 15.72 4.73 -7.79
N CYS A 306 15.98 3.80 -8.70
CA CYS A 306 15.28 2.52 -8.77
C CYS A 306 16.28 1.46 -9.21
N LEU A 307 16.58 0.51 -8.32
CA LEU A 307 17.35 -0.69 -8.63
C LEU A 307 16.40 -1.79 -9.12
N SER A 308 16.80 -2.54 -10.14
CA SER A 308 16.10 -3.74 -10.57
C SER A 308 16.16 -4.82 -9.51
N ALA A 309 15.17 -5.72 -9.48
CA ALA A 309 15.15 -6.84 -8.55
C ALA A 309 16.42 -7.70 -8.63
N SER A 310 16.98 -7.87 -9.84
CA SER A 310 18.24 -8.57 -10.08
C SER A 310 19.49 -7.87 -9.50
N GLY A 311 19.39 -6.60 -9.10
CA GLY A 311 20.51 -5.80 -8.61
C GLY A 311 21.49 -5.36 -9.69
N ASN A 312 21.15 -5.54 -10.97
CA ASN A 312 22.06 -5.35 -12.10
C ASN A 312 21.71 -4.18 -13.03
N CYS A 313 20.63 -3.45 -12.75
CA CYS A 313 20.23 -2.27 -13.52
C CYS A 313 19.75 -1.20 -12.54
N LEU A 314 20.28 0.02 -12.66
CA LEU A 314 19.94 1.13 -11.78
C LEU A 314 19.51 2.32 -12.63
N ALA A 315 18.26 2.74 -12.46
CA ALA A 315 17.73 3.98 -13.02
C ALA A 315 17.86 5.12 -12.02
N VAL A 316 18.24 6.30 -12.51
CA VAL A 316 18.55 7.49 -11.72
C VAL A 316 17.95 8.71 -12.41
N HIS A 317 17.30 9.59 -11.66
CA HIS A 317 16.92 10.93 -12.15
C HIS A 317 18.18 11.79 -12.30
N GLY A 318 18.36 12.40 -13.48
CA GLY A 318 19.34 13.46 -13.70
C GLY A 318 18.70 14.74 -14.24
N THR A 319 19.32 15.89 -13.94
CA THR A 319 18.88 17.20 -14.44
C THR A 319 20.04 17.95 -15.09
N ASN A 320 19.93 18.25 -16.38
CA ASN A 320 20.96 18.98 -17.13
C ASN A 320 20.82 20.49 -16.91
N ILE A 321 21.81 21.06 -16.22
CA ILE A 321 21.90 22.50 -15.89
C ILE A 321 22.69 23.32 -16.91
N ASN A 322 23.35 22.68 -17.88
CA ASN A 322 24.11 23.38 -18.92
C ASN A 322 23.23 23.90 -20.07
N TYR A 323 21.92 23.63 -20.03
CA TYR A 323 20.95 24.21 -20.96
C TYR A 323 20.40 25.53 -20.41
N PRO A 324 20.19 26.56 -21.26
CA PRO A 324 19.47 27.76 -20.83
C PRO A 324 18.09 27.35 -20.31
N SER A 325 17.70 27.93 -19.17
CA SER A 325 16.42 27.69 -18.50
C SER A 325 15.27 27.51 -19.50
N PRO A 326 14.45 26.45 -19.36
CA PRO A 326 14.37 25.55 -18.21
C PRO A 326 15.37 24.37 -18.25
N ALA A 327 15.70 23.84 -17.07
CA ALA A 327 16.54 22.65 -16.93
C ALA A 327 15.86 21.43 -17.59
N ILE A 328 16.65 20.58 -18.26
CA ILE A 328 16.13 19.38 -18.92
C ILE A 328 16.29 18.19 -17.96
N ASN A 329 15.17 17.64 -17.49
CA ASN A 329 15.14 16.39 -16.73
C ASN A 329 15.39 15.19 -17.65
N MET A 330 16.00 14.13 -17.13
CA MET A 330 16.25 12.88 -17.84
C MET A 330 16.31 11.70 -16.87
N VAL A 331 16.23 10.50 -17.42
CA VAL A 331 16.58 9.28 -16.67
C VAL A 331 17.89 8.74 -17.22
N CYS A 332 18.76 8.30 -16.33
CA CYS A 332 20.00 7.64 -16.69
C CYS A 332 20.04 6.23 -16.12
N VAL A 333 20.51 5.30 -16.93
CA VAL A 333 20.55 3.88 -16.57
C VAL A 333 21.97 3.37 -16.55
N TYR A 334 22.38 2.87 -15.38
CA TYR A 334 23.60 2.09 -15.21
C TYR A 334 23.30 0.61 -15.34
N THR A 335 24.24 -0.12 -15.94
CA THR A 335 24.20 -1.59 -16.00
C THR A 335 25.36 -2.15 -15.20
N ARG A 336 25.10 -3.24 -14.49
CA ARG A 336 26.09 -4.05 -13.80
C ARG A 336 26.25 -5.37 -14.53
N THR A 337 27.47 -5.69 -14.93
CA THR A 337 27.80 -6.93 -15.62
C THR A 337 28.87 -7.67 -14.83
N ASN A 338 28.64 -8.94 -14.51
CA ASN A 338 29.58 -9.78 -13.75
C ASN A 338 30.08 -9.13 -12.45
N GLY A 339 29.17 -8.46 -11.72
CA GLY A 339 29.48 -7.80 -10.45
C GLY A 339 30.13 -6.42 -10.56
N THR A 340 30.44 -5.93 -11.76
CA THR A 340 31.05 -4.61 -11.99
C THR A 340 30.03 -3.66 -12.63
N TRP A 341 29.93 -2.43 -12.13
CA TRP A 341 29.11 -1.39 -12.75
C TRP A 341 29.87 -0.78 -13.92
N ASP A 342 29.19 -0.59 -15.05
CA ASP A 342 29.76 0.15 -16.16
C ASP A 342 29.95 1.61 -15.74
N GLU A 343 31.12 2.19 -16.04
CA GLU A 343 31.42 3.59 -15.68
C GLU A 343 30.53 4.59 -16.44
N GLY A 344 29.99 4.18 -17.59
CA GLY A 344 29.03 4.94 -18.38
C GLY A 344 27.57 4.65 -18.01
N TYR A 345 26.68 5.54 -18.46
CA TYR A 345 25.24 5.37 -18.34
C TYR A 345 24.54 5.68 -19.66
N ILE A 346 23.39 5.07 -19.85
CA ILE A 346 22.52 5.31 -21.01
C ILE A 346 21.52 6.40 -20.64
N ARG A 347 21.39 7.41 -21.50
CA ARG A 347 20.54 8.59 -21.27
C ARG A 347 19.20 8.46 -21.97
N PHE A 348 18.15 8.78 -21.25
CA PHE A 348 16.77 8.87 -21.73
C PHE A 348 16.31 10.31 -21.62
N ASN A 349 16.40 11.05 -22.72
CA ASN A 349 15.92 12.43 -22.80
C ASN A 349 14.39 12.47 -22.89
N PRO A 350 13.75 13.59 -22.48
CA PRO A 350 12.33 13.78 -22.64
C PRO A 350 11.95 13.71 -24.13
N PRO A 351 10.95 12.88 -24.51
CA PRO A 351 10.33 12.96 -25.82
C PRO A 351 9.71 14.34 -26.07
N GLU A 352 9.66 14.79 -27.32
CA GLU A 352 9.12 16.13 -27.69
C GLU A 352 7.70 16.38 -27.16
N ASP A 353 6.91 15.31 -27.05
CA ASP A 353 5.51 15.35 -26.65
C ASP A 353 5.27 15.00 -25.18
N SER A 354 6.33 14.98 -24.37
CA SER A 354 6.30 14.66 -22.95
C SER A 354 5.87 15.84 -22.10
N SER A 355 5.36 15.52 -20.91
CA SER A 355 4.92 16.52 -19.94
C SER A 355 6.11 17.12 -19.19
N PRO A 356 5.98 18.36 -18.67
CA PRO A 356 6.92 18.90 -17.69
C PRO A 356 7.11 17.91 -16.54
N GLY A 357 8.34 17.78 -16.04
CA GLY A 357 8.67 16.82 -14.97
C GLY A 357 8.96 15.39 -15.44
N PHE A 358 9.06 15.13 -16.76
CA PHE A 358 9.55 13.85 -17.29
C PHE A 358 10.80 13.37 -16.54
N GLY A 359 10.84 12.11 -16.14
CA GLY A 359 12.01 11.52 -15.49
C GLY A 359 12.09 11.70 -13.98
N LYS A 360 11.15 12.45 -13.38
CA LYS A 360 10.97 12.50 -11.91
C LYS A 360 10.33 11.23 -11.35
N VAL A 361 9.66 10.45 -12.21
CA VAL A 361 8.98 9.19 -11.85
C VAL A 361 9.39 8.10 -12.82
N PHE A 362 9.86 6.98 -12.30
CA PHE A 362 10.18 5.82 -13.11
C PHE A 362 10.15 4.51 -12.31
N SER A 363 10.07 3.41 -13.05
CA SER A 363 10.13 2.05 -12.53
C SER A 363 10.90 1.16 -13.49
N LEU A 364 11.75 0.29 -12.95
CA LEU A 364 12.31 -0.86 -13.66
C LEU A 364 11.48 -2.11 -13.38
N ASN A 365 11.53 -3.09 -14.29
CA ASN A 365 11.13 -4.46 -14.00
C ASN A 365 12.27 -5.27 -13.35
N ALA A 366 12.05 -6.55 -13.04
CA ALA A 366 12.99 -7.35 -12.27
C ALA A 366 14.36 -7.53 -12.95
N GLU A 367 14.36 -7.77 -14.26
CA GLU A 367 15.59 -7.93 -15.06
C GLU A 367 16.23 -6.59 -15.43
N GLY A 368 15.50 -5.48 -15.25
CA GLY A 368 15.95 -4.15 -15.66
C GLY A 368 16.10 -4.00 -17.17
N ASP A 369 15.33 -4.77 -17.96
CA ASP A 369 15.24 -4.65 -19.42
C ASP A 369 14.02 -3.83 -19.87
N ARG A 370 13.18 -3.39 -18.93
CA ARG A 370 12.06 -2.47 -19.17
C ARG A 370 12.13 -1.31 -18.20
N LEU A 371 12.01 -0.10 -18.73
CA LEU A 371 12.00 1.14 -17.97
C LEU A 371 10.74 1.91 -18.32
N ALA A 372 9.84 2.10 -17.35
CA ALA A 372 8.71 3.00 -17.49
C ALA A 372 9.07 4.37 -16.89
N VAL A 373 8.82 5.45 -17.63
CA VAL A 373 9.12 6.82 -17.23
C VAL A 373 7.87 7.69 -17.39
N GLY A 374 7.56 8.45 -16.35
CA GLY A 374 6.45 9.39 -16.32
C GLY A 374 6.92 10.78 -15.93
N ALA A 375 5.95 11.59 -15.54
CA ALA A 375 6.16 12.96 -15.14
C ALA A 375 5.36 13.23 -13.86
N ASP A 376 6.01 13.90 -12.91
CA ASP A 376 5.35 14.51 -11.76
C ASP A 376 5.75 15.98 -11.70
N ASP A 377 4.77 16.84 -11.51
CA ASP A 377 4.94 18.28 -11.51
C ASP A 377 3.98 18.94 -10.51
N ASP A 378 4.33 20.12 -10.04
CA ASP A 378 3.54 20.83 -9.01
C ASP A 378 2.18 21.28 -9.56
N SER A 379 2.05 21.39 -10.88
CA SER A 379 0.82 21.78 -11.56
C SER A 379 0.08 20.60 -12.19
N PRO A 380 -1.27 20.62 -12.24
CA PRO A 380 -2.04 19.60 -12.92
C PRO A 380 -1.64 19.46 -14.40
N ILE A 381 -1.06 18.31 -14.74
CA ILE A 381 -0.75 17.95 -16.12
C ILE A 381 -1.99 17.32 -16.74
N ILE A 382 -2.64 18.01 -17.68
CA ILE A 382 -3.74 17.44 -18.46
C ILE A 382 -3.17 16.52 -19.55
N ASN A 383 -3.75 15.33 -19.69
CA ASN A 383 -3.32 14.33 -20.69
C ASN A 383 -1.83 13.97 -20.58
N GLY A 384 -1.36 13.78 -19.35
CA GLY A 384 0.00 13.28 -19.09
C GLY A 384 0.29 11.97 -19.81
N LYS A 385 1.57 11.69 -20.03
CA LYS A 385 2.03 10.49 -20.76
C LYS A 385 3.04 9.70 -19.95
N VAL A 386 3.02 8.39 -20.16
CA VAL A 386 4.04 7.46 -19.65
C VAL A 386 4.70 6.76 -20.83
N TYR A 387 6.02 6.60 -20.75
CA TYR A 387 6.85 6.04 -21.81
C TYR A 387 7.51 4.76 -21.30
N LEU A 388 7.35 3.66 -22.04
CA LEU A 388 8.00 2.38 -21.74
C LEU A 388 9.09 2.10 -22.77
N TYR A 389 10.32 2.09 -22.29
CA TYR A 389 11.51 1.74 -23.04
C TYR A 389 11.84 0.27 -22.82
N THR A 390 12.40 -0.39 -23.84
CA THR A 390 12.78 -1.81 -23.79
C THR A 390 14.23 -1.98 -24.21
N ARG A 391 14.94 -2.84 -23.49
CA ARG A 391 16.28 -3.32 -23.83
C ARG A 391 16.18 -4.70 -24.46
N THR A 392 16.64 -4.82 -25.70
CA THR A 392 16.69 -6.10 -26.42
C THR A 392 18.13 -6.39 -26.80
N ASN A 393 18.62 -7.60 -26.48
CA ASN A 393 19.99 -8.02 -26.76
C ASN A 393 21.05 -7.03 -26.24
N GLY A 394 20.82 -6.46 -25.05
CA GLY A 394 21.72 -5.49 -24.42
C GLY A 394 21.58 -4.05 -24.91
N ILE A 395 20.75 -3.77 -25.92
CA ILE A 395 20.59 -2.43 -26.50
C ILE A 395 19.23 -1.85 -26.12
N TRP A 396 19.21 -0.66 -25.54
CA TRP A 396 17.99 0.10 -25.26
C TRP A 396 17.48 0.80 -26.52
N ASP A 397 16.20 0.60 -26.85
CA ASP A 397 15.52 1.46 -27.82
C ASP A 397 15.06 2.75 -27.13
N THR A 398 15.92 3.77 -27.16
CA THR A 398 15.65 5.08 -26.56
C THR A 398 14.77 5.99 -27.43
N GLN A 399 14.54 5.62 -28.70
CA GLN A 399 13.88 6.49 -29.68
C GLN A 399 12.43 6.11 -29.94
N ASN A 400 12.06 4.84 -29.74
CA ASN A 400 10.71 4.35 -30.00
C ASN A 400 10.04 3.77 -28.76
N PRO A 401 9.86 4.54 -27.67
CA PRO A 401 9.13 4.06 -26.51
C PRO A 401 7.65 3.79 -26.84
N ILE A 402 7.09 2.79 -26.17
CA ILE A 402 5.63 2.62 -26.15
C ILE A 402 5.04 3.73 -25.30
N LYS A 403 4.04 4.44 -25.83
CA LYS A 403 3.39 5.57 -25.16
C LYS A 403 2.07 5.13 -24.55
N PHE A 404 1.84 5.50 -23.31
CA PHE A 404 0.61 5.27 -22.55
C PHE A 404 -0.02 6.62 -22.21
N SER A 405 -1.35 6.67 -22.31
CA SER A 405 -2.18 7.81 -21.91
C SER A 405 -3.45 7.30 -21.24
N ALA A 406 -4.06 8.14 -20.40
CA ALA A 406 -5.39 7.85 -19.88
C ALA A 406 -6.40 7.69 -21.04
N PRO A 407 -7.28 6.67 -21.02
CA PRO A 407 -8.31 6.49 -22.06
C PRO A 407 -9.39 7.58 -22.01
N ALA A 408 -9.69 8.07 -20.81
CA ALA A 408 -10.68 9.13 -20.58
C ALA A 408 -10.07 10.51 -20.84
N SER A 409 -10.86 11.40 -21.45
CA SER A 409 -10.45 12.79 -21.66
C SER A 409 -10.43 13.60 -20.35
N GLY A 410 -9.52 14.57 -20.26
CA GLY A 410 -9.47 15.51 -19.14
C GLY A 410 -8.88 14.94 -17.85
N VAL A 411 -8.31 13.73 -17.88
CA VAL A 411 -7.59 13.16 -16.73
C VAL A 411 -6.31 13.96 -16.49
N THR A 412 -6.16 14.43 -15.26
CA THR A 412 -4.96 15.13 -14.79
C THR A 412 -4.01 14.21 -14.04
N TYR A 413 -2.74 14.59 -13.97
CA TYR A 413 -1.68 13.90 -13.23
C TYR A 413 -1.42 12.45 -13.68
N PHE A 414 -1.86 12.05 -14.87
CA PHE A 414 -1.53 10.73 -15.41
C PHE A 414 -0.01 10.57 -15.53
N GLY A 415 0.55 9.58 -14.83
CA GLY A 415 2.00 9.35 -14.80
C GLY A 415 2.73 9.89 -13.57
N CYS A 416 2.02 10.46 -12.59
CA CYS A 416 2.62 10.99 -11.35
C CYS A 416 3.15 9.90 -10.40
N THR A 417 2.76 8.65 -10.60
CA THR A 417 3.39 7.48 -9.99
C THR A 417 3.27 6.30 -10.94
N ILE A 418 4.30 5.45 -10.96
CA ILE A 418 4.41 4.34 -11.88
C ILE A 418 5.01 3.14 -11.15
N LYS A 419 4.45 1.95 -11.40
CA LYS A 419 5.10 0.67 -11.06
C LYS A 419 4.93 -0.36 -12.16
N LEU A 420 6.02 -1.02 -12.50
CA LEU A 420 6.05 -2.27 -13.26
C LEU A 420 5.99 -3.45 -12.29
N ASN A 421 5.41 -4.56 -12.73
CA ASN A 421 5.66 -5.85 -12.07
C ASN A 421 7.01 -6.44 -12.52
N ASP A 422 7.43 -7.56 -11.91
CA ASP A 422 8.74 -8.17 -12.18
C ASP A 422 8.93 -8.52 -13.66
N ALA A 423 7.90 -9.07 -14.30
CA ALA A 423 7.95 -9.43 -15.72
C ALA A 423 7.92 -8.20 -16.65
N GLY A 424 7.48 -7.04 -16.15
CA GLY A 424 7.24 -5.83 -16.93
C GLY A 424 6.12 -5.95 -17.97
N ASP A 425 5.17 -6.85 -17.73
CA ASP A 425 3.96 -7.08 -18.54
C ASP A 425 2.68 -6.53 -17.87
N ARG A 426 2.83 -5.93 -16.67
CA ARG A 426 1.82 -5.11 -15.98
C ARG A 426 2.43 -3.76 -15.63
N LEU A 427 1.65 -2.70 -15.87
CA LEU A 427 2.03 -1.33 -15.58
C LEU A 427 0.89 -0.65 -14.83
N ALA A 428 1.11 -0.31 -13.55
CA ALA A 428 0.22 0.54 -12.78
C ALA A 428 0.65 2.00 -12.94
N VAL A 429 -0.30 2.87 -13.29
CA VAL A 429 -0.08 4.31 -13.49
C VAL A 429 -1.10 5.08 -12.66
N GLY A 430 -0.61 5.91 -11.74
CA GLY A 430 -1.48 6.82 -10.99
C GLY A 430 -1.89 8.04 -11.79
N ALA A 431 -3.06 8.57 -11.43
CA ALA A 431 -3.63 9.81 -11.93
C ALA A 431 -4.52 10.41 -10.84
N ALA A 432 -5.12 11.58 -11.11
CA ALA A 432 -6.00 12.25 -10.16
C ALA A 432 -7.16 11.35 -9.68
N SER A 433 -7.14 11.01 -8.39
CA SER A 433 -8.12 10.14 -7.70
C SER A 433 -8.34 8.77 -8.36
N ARG A 434 -7.35 8.24 -9.09
CA ARG A 434 -7.46 6.93 -9.74
C ARG A 434 -6.12 6.30 -10.08
N VAL A 435 -6.16 5.01 -10.38
CA VAL A 435 -5.03 4.24 -10.92
C VAL A 435 -5.50 3.47 -12.15
N TYR A 436 -4.71 3.49 -13.21
CA TYR A 436 -4.88 2.65 -14.38
C TYR A 436 -3.91 1.48 -14.33
N VAL A 437 -4.38 0.27 -14.62
CA VAL A 437 -3.53 -0.92 -14.75
C VAL A 437 -3.60 -1.42 -16.18
N TYR A 438 -2.47 -1.30 -16.87
CA TYR A 438 -2.27 -1.81 -18.22
C TYR A 438 -1.65 -3.21 -18.14
N THR A 439 -2.09 -4.06 -19.05
CA THR A 439 -1.74 -5.47 -19.17
C THR A 439 -1.27 -5.74 -20.59
N HIS A 440 -0.08 -6.32 -20.70
CA HIS A 440 0.43 -6.85 -21.95
C HIS A 440 0.03 -8.32 -22.06
N LEU A 441 -0.82 -8.62 -23.05
CA LEU A 441 -1.30 -9.98 -23.31
C LEU A 441 -1.28 -10.25 -24.81
N ASN A 442 -0.82 -11.43 -25.22
CA ASN A 442 -0.77 -11.85 -26.63
C ASN A 442 -0.06 -10.84 -27.55
N GLY A 443 1.03 -10.22 -27.07
CA GLY A 443 1.84 -9.28 -27.83
C GLY A 443 1.24 -7.87 -27.96
N LYS A 444 0.16 -7.55 -27.23
CA LYS A 444 -0.47 -6.22 -27.25
C LYS A 444 -0.80 -5.73 -25.84
N TRP A 445 -0.59 -4.44 -25.60
CA TRP A 445 -1.10 -3.76 -24.41
C TRP A 445 -2.59 -3.41 -24.57
N ASN A 446 -3.39 -3.57 -23.53
CA ASN A 446 -4.81 -3.18 -23.49
C ASN A 446 -5.02 -1.66 -23.37
N MET A 447 -4.35 -0.86 -24.21
CA MET A 447 -4.33 0.60 -24.13
C MET A 447 -5.71 1.27 -24.12
N GLU A 448 -6.66 0.70 -24.87
CA GLU A 448 -8.01 1.25 -25.02
C GLU A 448 -8.92 0.95 -23.82
N THR A 449 -8.64 -0.16 -23.10
CA THR A 449 -9.46 -0.67 -21.99
C THR A 449 -8.59 -1.19 -20.84
N PRO A 450 -7.75 -0.33 -20.23
CA PRO A 450 -7.06 -0.66 -18.99
C PRO A 450 -8.06 -0.85 -17.86
N ILE A 451 -7.64 -1.54 -16.80
CA ILE A 451 -8.40 -1.60 -15.57
C ILE A 451 -8.32 -0.22 -14.91
N GLU A 452 -9.47 0.41 -14.66
CA GLU A 452 -9.54 1.68 -13.94
C GLU A 452 -10.00 1.47 -12.51
N ILE A 453 -9.18 1.92 -11.55
CA ILE A 453 -9.45 1.85 -10.13
C ILE A 453 -9.63 3.28 -9.62
N LEU A 454 -10.89 3.67 -9.39
CA LEU A 454 -11.23 4.98 -8.83
C LEU A 454 -11.05 5.00 -7.30
N ASP A 455 -10.81 6.18 -6.75
CA ASP A 455 -10.77 6.44 -5.31
C ASP A 455 -12.04 5.87 -4.62
N PRO A 456 -11.88 4.91 -3.68
CA PRO A 456 -13.00 4.32 -2.96
C PRO A 456 -13.73 5.29 -2.03
N SER A 457 -13.08 6.36 -1.57
CA SER A 457 -13.73 7.36 -0.71
C SER A 457 -14.86 8.11 -1.43
N GLY A 458 -14.81 8.17 -2.76
CA GLY A 458 -15.74 8.93 -3.58
C GLY A 458 -15.58 10.45 -3.45
N ASN A 459 -14.58 10.94 -2.71
CA ASN A 459 -14.31 12.36 -2.61
C ASN A 459 -13.51 12.84 -3.83
N LEU A 460 -14.23 13.30 -4.85
CA LEU A 460 -13.63 13.81 -6.09
C LEU A 460 -12.92 15.17 -5.91
N ASP A 461 -13.16 15.87 -4.81
CA ASP A 461 -12.48 17.14 -4.50
C ASP A 461 -11.02 16.90 -4.05
N ASN A 462 -10.72 15.68 -3.57
CA ASN A 462 -9.38 15.25 -3.18
C ASN A 462 -8.58 14.69 -4.36
N VAL A 463 -8.46 15.47 -5.44
CA VAL A 463 -7.79 15.08 -6.70
C VAL A 463 -6.34 14.60 -6.52
N ASN A 464 -5.70 14.94 -5.40
CA ASN A 464 -4.29 14.67 -5.13
C ASN A 464 -4.04 13.62 -4.02
N GLY A 465 -5.08 12.94 -3.52
CA GLY A 465 -4.95 11.98 -2.42
C GLY A 465 -4.68 10.54 -2.86
N PHE A 466 -5.62 9.97 -3.61
CA PHE A 466 -5.56 8.57 -4.07
C PHE A 466 -4.74 8.43 -5.35
N GLY A 467 -3.82 7.46 -5.37
CA GLY A 467 -3.05 7.14 -6.58
C GLY A 467 -1.69 7.85 -6.68
N LYS A 468 -1.21 8.54 -5.62
CA LYS A 468 0.15 9.13 -5.59
C LYS A 468 1.24 8.20 -5.04
N ALA A 469 0.83 7.11 -4.40
CA ALA A 469 1.72 6.04 -3.97
C ALA A 469 1.13 4.72 -4.44
N VAL A 470 1.86 3.97 -5.27
CA VAL A 470 1.43 2.65 -5.75
C VAL A 470 2.55 1.63 -5.59
N SER A 471 2.17 0.39 -5.32
CA SER A 471 3.08 -0.76 -5.30
C SER A 471 2.38 -1.99 -5.87
N LEU A 472 3.11 -2.78 -6.66
CA LEU A 472 2.66 -4.04 -7.23
C LEU A 472 3.50 -5.18 -6.67
N ASN A 473 2.88 -6.34 -6.48
CA ASN A 473 3.63 -7.58 -6.26
C ASN A 473 4.26 -8.10 -7.56
N LYS A 474 5.08 -9.15 -7.46
CA LYS A 474 5.82 -9.76 -8.58
C LYS A 474 4.94 -10.11 -9.79
N LEU A 475 3.74 -10.63 -9.52
CA LEU A 475 2.81 -11.06 -10.57
C LEU A 475 1.94 -9.90 -11.09
N GLY A 476 1.92 -8.75 -10.42
CA GLY A 476 1.01 -7.64 -10.72
C GLY A 476 -0.46 -7.94 -10.40
N THR A 477 -0.73 -8.92 -9.53
CA THR A 477 -2.09 -9.31 -9.12
C THR A 477 -2.54 -8.62 -7.84
N SER A 478 -1.58 -8.17 -7.03
CA SER A 478 -1.81 -7.43 -5.79
C SER A 478 -1.30 -6.02 -5.96
N LEU A 479 -2.15 -5.04 -5.69
CA LEU A 479 -1.86 -3.61 -5.82
C LEU A 479 -2.17 -2.91 -4.50
N ALA A 480 -1.20 -2.16 -3.96
CA ALA A 480 -1.42 -1.24 -2.85
C ALA A 480 -1.44 0.19 -3.38
N VAL A 481 -2.42 0.99 -2.95
CA VAL A 481 -2.58 2.39 -3.35
C VAL A 481 -2.78 3.28 -2.12
N GLY A 482 -1.91 4.28 -1.95
CA GLY A 482 -2.04 5.32 -0.94
C GLY A 482 -3.12 6.33 -1.27
N ALA A 483 -3.82 6.80 -0.24
CA ALA A 483 -4.93 7.73 -0.28
C ALA A 483 -4.80 8.78 0.84
N VAL A 484 -3.75 9.60 0.75
CA VAL A 484 -3.23 10.41 1.87
C VAL A 484 -4.16 11.50 2.38
N LEU A 485 -5.13 11.94 1.58
CA LEU A 485 -6.12 12.96 1.97
C LEU A 485 -7.43 12.34 2.49
N THR A 486 -7.47 11.01 2.70
CA THR A 486 -8.65 10.32 3.20
C THR A 486 -8.97 10.73 4.63
N LYS A 487 -10.22 11.11 4.88
CA LYS A 487 -10.74 11.31 6.23
C LYS A 487 -10.99 9.97 6.92
N VAL A 488 -10.58 9.83 8.17
CA VAL A 488 -10.81 8.63 8.99
C VAL A 488 -11.53 9.02 10.27
N GLY A 489 -12.80 8.59 10.43
CA GLY A 489 -13.62 9.03 11.55
C GLY A 489 -13.79 10.56 11.57
N SER A 490 -13.40 11.20 12.67
CA SER A 490 -13.37 12.67 12.79
C SER A 490 -12.11 13.32 12.24
N ALA A 491 -11.03 12.58 11.97
CA ALA A 491 -9.73 13.11 11.60
C ALA A 491 -9.61 13.35 10.07
N PRO A 492 -9.58 14.63 9.61
CA PRO A 492 -9.34 14.94 8.20
C PRO A 492 -7.87 14.71 7.82
N GLU A 493 -7.62 14.36 6.56
CA GLU A 493 -6.26 14.09 6.03
C GLU A 493 -5.42 13.08 6.86
N ALA A 494 -6.10 12.19 7.59
CA ALA A 494 -5.43 11.11 8.32
C ALA A 494 -4.74 10.13 7.36
N GLY A 495 -5.34 9.94 6.18
CA GLY A 495 -4.84 9.05 5.14
C GLY A 495 -5.29 7.61 5.29
N ALA A 496 -5.15 6.85 4.21
CA ALA A 496 -5.47 5.43 4.14
C ALA A 496 -4.62 4.76 3.05
N VAL A 497 -4.53 3.43 3.10
CA VAL A 497 -4.04 2.60 2.00
C VAL A 497 -5.12 1.61 1.61
N TYR A 498 -5.31 1.42 0.32
CA TYR A 498 -6.22 0.42 -0.23
C TYR A 498 -5.42 -0.67 -0.92
N THR A 499 -5.63 -1.91 -0.54
CA THR A 499 -5.06 -3.07 -1.23
C THR A 499 -6.14 -3.70 -2.11
N PHE A 500 -5.74 -4.11 -3.32
CA PHE A 500 -6.58 -4.78 -4.31
C PHE A 500 -5.90 -6.08 -4.71
N GLU A 501 -6.54 -7.20 -4.43
CA GLU A 501 -6.10 -8.53 -4.82
C GLU A 501 -6.79 -9.00 -6.09
N ASN A 502 -6.16 -9.89 -6.85
CA ASN A 502 -6.69 -10.40 -8.12
C ASN A 502 -7.07 -9.29 -9.12
N VAL A 503 -6.21 -8.28 -9.25
CA VAL A 503 -6.28 -7.34 -10.38
C VAL A 503 -5.94 -8.15 -11.65
N LYS A 504 -6.95 -8.47 -12.47
CA LYS A 504 -6.82 -9.34 -13.65
C LYS A 504 -7.42 -8.71 -14.88
#